data_AF-A0A2V5TFA6-F1
#
_entry.id   AF-A0A2V5TFA6-F1
#
_cell.length_a   1.000
_cell.length_b   1.000
_cell.length_c   1.000
_cell.angle_alpha   90.00
_cell.angle_beta   90.00
_cell.angle_gamma   90.00
#
_symmetry.space_group_name_H-M   'P 1'
#
loop_
_entity.id
_entity.type
_entity.pdbx_description
1 polymer ?
#
loop_
_entity_poly.entity_id
_entity_poly.type
_entity_poly.pdbx_seq_one_letter_code
_entity_poly.pdbx_strand_id
1 'polypeptide(L)'
;MRKIFQFITAIAVVAPVAISATPEPSSQPEHVSPFACNAFALSPDARKRHFDGVGPALLKLKKSTRELPDGYELEFPSDKATYQLLTEWVIDERLCCPFLDIDLHFSREGGPLWLRLTGRPGTKEFIKEDAPALVQ
;
A
#
# COMPACT_ATOMS: atom_id res chain seq x y z
N MET A 1 74.20 26.99 39.68
CA MET A 1 74.35 25.79 40.54
C MET A 1 72.98 25.37 41.05
N ARG A 2 72.65 24.06 40.99
CA ARG A 2 71.45 23.36 41.55
C ARG A 2 70.10 23.80 40.97
N LYS A 3 69.41 23.07 40.07
CA LYS A 3 68.72 21.76 40.19
C LYS A 3 67.95 21.57 41.51
N ILE A 4 66.61 21.49 41.43
CA ILE A 4 65.62 20.72 42.25
C ILE A 4 64.23 21.01 41.61
N PHE A 5 63.73 20.23 40.65
CA PHE A 5 62.79 19.10 40.78
C PHE A 5 61.68 19.27 41.83
N GLN A 6 60.43 19.50 41.40
CA GLN A 6 59.25 19.00 42.11
C GLN A 6 58.04 18.79 41.18
N PHE A 7 57.88 17.52 40.80
CA PHE A 7 56.70 16.74 40.45
C PHE A 7 55.37 17.47 40.15
N ILE A 8 55.01 17.48 38.87
CA ILE A 8 53.63 17.69 38.39
C ILE A 8 52.96 16.31 38.36
N THR A 9 52.05 16.05 39.29
CA THR A 9 51.15 14.89 39.23
C THR A 9 50.08 15.16 38.18
N ALA A 10 50.22 14.56 37.00
CA ALA A 10 49.18 14.58 35.97
C ALA A 10 48.09 13.57 36.35
N ILE A 11 46.94 14.07 36.83
CA ILE A 11 45.72 13.29 36.99
C ILE A 11 45.11 13.12 35.60
N ALA A 12 45.19 11.92 35.03
CA ALA A 12 44.53 11.59 33.77
C ALA A 12 43.02 11.44 34.01
N VAL A 13 42.25 12.43 33.56
CA VAL A 13 40.79 12.35 33.52
C VAL A 13 40.40 11.48 32.31
N VAL A 14 40.02 10.24 32.58
CA VAL A 14 39.41 9.35 31.57
C VAL A 14 37.92 9.69 31.48
N ALA A 15 37.53 10.40 30.43
CA ALA A 15 36.13 10.60 30.08
C ALA A 15 35.56 9.32 29.42
N PRO A 16 34.33 8.90 29.75
CA PRO A 16 33.73 7.75 29.11
C PRO A 16 33.31 8.12 27.68
N VAL A 17 33.87 7.41 26.70
CA VAL A 17 33.41 7.47 25.31
C VAL A 17 32.07 6.76 25.24
N ALA A 18 30.99 7.53 25.09
CA ALA A 18 29.67 6.99 24.81
C ALA A 18 29.66 6.44 23.37
N ILE A 19 29.65 5.12 23.25
CA ILE A 19 29.44 4.42 21.97
C ILE A 19 27.96 4.56 21.62
N SER A 20 27.63 5.55 20.79
CA SER A 20 26.34 5.59 20.12
C SER A 20 26.33 4.52 19.04
N ALA A 21 25.63 3.41 19.31
CA ALA A 21 25.25 2.47 18.27
C ALA A 21 24.26 3.18 17.33
N THR A 22 24.70 3.55 16.14
CA THR A 22 23.79 3.89 15.04
C THR A 22 23.06 2.61 14.66
N PRO A 23 21.71 2.58 14.63
CA PRO A 23 21.01 1.42 14.12
C PRO A 23 21.37 1.24 12.64
N GLU A 24 21.99 0.10 12.30
CA GLU A 24 22.19 -0.28 10.91
C GLU A 24 20.82 -0.42 10.23
N PRO A 25 20.64 0.15 9.02
CA PRO A 25 19.42 -0.06 8.26
C PRO A 25 19.31 -1.54 7.89
N SER A 26 18.24 -2.17 8.36
CA SER A 26 17.89 -3.57 8.08
C SER A 26 17.80 -3.82 6.57
N SER A 27 18.80 -4.49 6.00
CA SER A 27 18.88 -4.90 4.59
C SER A 27 18.09 -6.18 4.30
N GLN A 28 16.82 -6.24 4.71
CA GLN A 28 15.94 -7.31 4.23
C GLN A 28 15.49 -6.95 2.81
N PRO A 29 15.62 -7.85 1.82
CA PRO A 29 15.05 -7.61 0.51
C PRO A 29 13.55 -7.42 0.69
N GLU A 30 13.02 -6.28 0.25
CA GLU A 30 11.59 -6.02 0.23
C GLU A 30 10.93 -7.14 -0.58
N HIS A 31 10.13 -7.98 0.07
CA HIS A 31 9.40 -9.04 -0.60
C HIS A 31 8.24 -8.40 -1.38
N VAL A 32 8.48 -8.14 -2.67
CA VAL A 32 7.49 -7.57 -3.59
C VAL A 32 6.64 -8.70 -4.18
N SER A 33 5.32 -8.59 -4.05
CA SER A 33 4.36 -9.55 -4.63
C SER A 33 4.39 -9.53 -6.17
N PRO A 34 4.20 -10.66 -6.87
CA PRO A 34 4.08 -10.68 -8.33
C PRO A 34 2.79 -10.00 -8.80
N PHE A 35 2.71 -9.65 -10.09
CA PHE A 35 1.47 -9.23 -10.73
C PHE A 35 0.59 -10.44 -11.05
N ALA A 36 -0.20 -10.88 -10.07
CA ALA A 36 -1.15 -11.98 -10.21
C ALA A 36 -2.21 -11.93 -9.09
N CYS A 37 -3.48 -12.22 -9.42
CA CYS A 37 -4.50 -12.43 -8.39
C CYS A 37 -4.29 -13.80 -7.74
N ASN A 38 -3.94 -13.80 -6.46
CA ASN A 38 -3.93 -14.99 -5.62
C ASN A 38 -5.32 -15.24 -5.03
N ALA A 39 -6.24 -15.79 -5.83
CA ALA A 39 -7.61 -16.05 -5.38
C ALA A 39 -7.69 -17.00 -4.17
N PHE A 40 -6.66 -17.82 -3.95
CA PHE A 40 -6.55 -18.73 -2.81
C PHE A 40 -6.10 -18.03 -1.50
N ALA A 41 -5.76 -16.73 -1.54
CA ALA A 41 -5.60 -15.92 -0.34
C ALA A 41 -6.92 -15.70 0.40
N LEU A 42 -8.06 -15.87 -0.29
CA LEU A 42 -9.40 -15.77 0.27
C LEU A 42 -9.90 -17.14 0.73
N SER A 43 -10.73 -17.16 1.78
CA SER A 43 -11.46 -18.38 2.16
C SER A 43 -12.39 -18.81 1.01
N PRO A 44 -12.82 -20.10 0.94
CA PRO A 44 -13.71 -20.55 -0.12
C PRO A 44 -15.00 -19.72 -0.24
N ASP A 45 -15.61 -19.35 0.88
CA ASP A 45 -16.83 -18.54 0.93
C ASP A 45 -16.56 -17.09 0.53
N ALA A 46 -15.47 -16.48 1.03
CA ALA A 46 -15.08 -15.12 0.67
C ALA A 46 -14.76 -15.03 -0.82
N ARG A 47 -13.97 -15.97 -1.36
CA ARG A 47 -13.66 -16.07 -2.78
C ARG A 47 -14.94 -16.15 -3.62
N LYS A 48 -15.88 -17.03 -3.24
CA LYS A 48 -17.15 -17.15 -3.96
C LYS A 48 -17.92 -15.83 -3.92
N ARG A 49 -18.01 -15.19 -2.75
CA ARG A 49 -18.69 -13.90 -2.55
C ARG A 49 -18.04 -12.79 -3.38
N HIS A 50 -16.71 -12.71 -3.42
CA HIS A 50 -15.93 -11.72 -4.16
C HIS A 50 -16.19 -11.81 -5.67
N PHE A 51 -15.98 -13.00 -6.25
CA PHE A 51 -16.02 -13.19 -7.70
C PHE A 51 -17.44 -13.36 -8.28
N ASP A 52 -18.35 -14.02 -7.56
CA ASP A 52 -19.71 -14.27 -8.08
C ASP A 52 -20.73 -13.22 -7.62
N GLY A 53 -20.37 -12.40 -6.62
CA GLY A 53 -21.29 -11.47 -5.97
C GLY A 53 -20.83 -10.04 -6.01
N VAL A 54 -19.77 -9.71 -5.27
CA VAL A 54 -19.32 -8.32 -5.06
C VAL A 54 -18.85 -7.71 -6.37
N GLY A 55 -17.90 -8.35 -7.07
CA GLY A 55 -17.35 -7.86 -8.32
C GLY A 55 -18.43 -7.58 -9.38
N PRO A 56 -19.29 -8.56 -9.73
CA PRO A 56 -20.38 -8.35 -10.68
C PRO A 56 -21.37 -7.26 -10.27
N ALA A 57 -21.63 -7.09 -8.96
CA ALA A 57 -22.51 -6.03 -8.47
C ALA A 57 -21.86 -4.65 -8.64
N LEU A 58 -20.56 -4.51 -8.33
CA LEU A 58 -19.81 -3.28 -8.57
C LEU A 58 -19.74 -2.92 -10.05
N LEU A 59 -19.48 -3.90 -10.92
CA LEU A 59 -19.44 -3.66 -12.38
C LEU A 59 -20.75 -3.05 -12.92
N LYS A 60 -21.91 -3.44 -12.34
CA LYS A 60 -23.22 -2.85 -12.70
C LYS A 60 -23.41 -1.43 -12.17
N LEU A 61 -22.74 -1.08 -11.08
CA LEU A 61 -22.84 0.25 -10.45
C LEU A 61 -21.81 1.24 -11.01
N LYS A 62 -20.75 0.75 -11.65
CA LYS A 62 -19.71 1.58 -12.27
C LYS A 62 -20.34 2.55 -13.27
N LYS A 63 -20.08 3.84 -13.09
CA LYS A 63 -20.60 4.91 -13.96
C LYS A 63 -19.63 5.29 -15.06
N SER A 64 -18.35 5.38 -14.74
CA SER A 64 -17.29 5.77 -15.67
C SER A 64 -15.94 5.24 -15.22
N THR A 65 -14.99 5.19 -16.16
CA THR A 65 -13.59 4.88 -15.90
C THR A 65 -12.73 6.01 -16.45
N ARG A 66 -11.68 6.39 -15.72
CA ARG A 66 -10.63 7.31 -16.14
C ARG A 66 -9.28 6.60 -16.11
N GLU A 67 -8.51 6.76 -17.18
CA GLU A 67 -7.12 6.30 -17.17
C GLU A 67 -6.24 7.29 -16.39
N LEU A 68 -5.32 6.74 -15.61
CA LEU A 68 -4.20 7.46 -15.01
C LEU A 68 -2.88 6.99 -15.66
N PRO A 69 -1.75 7.70 -15.45
CA PRO A 69 -0.45 7.21 -15.92
C PRO A 69 -0.04 5.86 -15.29
N ASP A 70 -0.45 5.60 -14.06
CA ASP A 70 -0.06 4.47 -13.21
C ASP A 70 -1.22 3.52 -12.86
N GLY A 71 -2.40 3.71 -13.47
CA GLY A 71 -3.57 2.87 -13.20
C GLY A 71 -4.87 3.47 -13.69
N TYR A 72 -5.94 3.33 -12.90
CA TYR A 72 -7.30 3.71 -13.25
C TYR A 72 -8.09 4.29 -12.08
N GLU A 73 -9.05 5.15 -12.38
CA GLU A 73 -10.09 5.60 -11.45
C GLU A 73 -11.47 5.19 -11.97
N LEU A 74 -12.31 4.66 -11.09
CA LEU A 74 -13.66 4.21 -11.39
C LEU A 74 -14.66 5.02 -10.57
N GLU A 75 -15.69 5.53 -11.25
CA GLU A 75 -16.75 6.32 -10.63
C GLU A 75 -17.91 5.44 -10.20
N PHE A 76 -18.44 5.70 -9.01
CA PHE A 76 -19.57 4.99 -8.42
C PHE A 76 -20.61 5.96 -7.82
N PRO A 77 -21.87 5.51 -7.62
CA PRO A 77 -22.80 6.18 -6.73
C PRO A 77 -22.19 6.43 -5.34
N SER A 78 -22.41 7.63 -4.79
CA SER A 78 -21.88 8.04 -3.48
C SER A 78 -22.81 7.70 -2.31
N ASP A 79 -23.63 6.66 -2.46
CA ASP A 79 -24.52 6.20 -1.40
C ASP A 79 -23.84 5.18 -0.46
N LYS A 80 -24.44 4.99 0.72
CA LYS A 80 -23.92 4.11 1.77
C LYS A 80 -23.76 2.65 1.31
N ALA A 81 -24.73 2.12 0.56
CA ALA A 81 -24.71 0.72 0.16
C ALA A 81 -23.56 0.46 -0.84
N THR A 82 -23.36 1.38 -1.77
CA THR A 82 -22.24 1.33 -2.72
C THR A 82 -20.89 1.40 -2.00
N TYR A 83 -20.73 2.31 -1.03
CA TYR A 83 -19.51 2.40 -0.23
C TYR A 83 -19.22 1.12 0.54
N GLN A 84 -20.23 0.52 1.20
CA GLN A 84 -20.07 -0.73 1.93
C GLN A 84 -19.62 -1.87 1.01
N LEU A 85 -20.22 -1.97 -0.18
CA LEU A 85 -19.87 -2.97 -1.17
C LEU A 85 -18.44 -2.79 -1.69
N LEU A 86 -18.01 -1.54 -1.93
CA LEU A 86 -16.62 -1.23 -2.29
C LEU A 86 -15.66 -1.60 -1.17
N THR A 87 -15.95 -1.26 0.09
CA THR A 87 -15.06 -1.61 1.20
C THR A 87 -14.92 -3.12 1.39
N GLU A 88 -15.99 -3.89 1.17
CA GLU A 88 -15.92 -5.36 1.18
C GLU A 88 -14.95 -5.85 0.09
N TRP A 89 -15.12 -5.36 -1.14
CA TRP A 89 -14.24 -5.69 -2.26
C TRP A 89 -12.77 -5.32 -2.00
N VAL A 90 -12.51 -4.12 -1.47
CA VAL A 90 -11.15 -3.64 -1.20
C VAL A 90 -10.42 -4.51 -0.18
N ILE A 91 -11.12 -5.01 0.85
CA ILE A 91 -10.48 -5.87 1.85
C ILE A 91 -10.03 -7.19 1.23
N ASP A 92 -10.86 -7.81 0.39
CA ASP A 92 -10.51 -9.04 -0.31
C ASP A 92 -9.44 -8.79 -1.39
N GLU A 93 -9.51 -7.67 -2.11
CA GLU A 93 -8.56 -7.34 -3.16
C GLU A 93 -7.15 -7.10 -2.61
N ARG A 94 -7.01 -6.53 -1.41
CA ARG A 94 -5.69 -6.41 -0.74
C ARG A 94 -5.06 -7.76 -0.42
N LEU A 95 -5.86 -8.81 -0.28
CA LEU A 95 -5.38 -10.18 -0.07
C LEU A 95 -5.10 -10.88 -1.41
N CYS A 96 -6.00 -10.77 -2.40
CA CYS A 96 -5.80 -11.39 -3.72
C CYS A 96 -4.66 -10.72 -4.50
N CYS A 97 -4.64 -9.39 -4.52
CA CYS A 97 -3.78 -8.55 -5.35
C CYS A 97 -2.98 -7.56 -4.49
N PRO A 98 -2.06 -8.03 -3.64
CA PRO A 98 -1.34 -7.18 -2.67
C PRO A 98 -0.35 -6.19 -3.30
N PHE A 99 -0.23 -6.15 -4.62
CA PHE A 99 0.58 -5.18 -5.37
C PHE A 99 -0.19 -3.90 -5.72
N LEU A 100 -1.51 -3.86 -5.50
CA LEU A 100 -2.35 -2.70 -5.79
C LEU A 100 -2.28 -1.69 -4.64
N ASP A 101 -2.05 -0.44 -5.00
CA ASP A 101 -2.45 0.71 -4.20
C ASP A 101 -3.94 0.98 -4.47
N ILE A 102 -4.74 1.01 -3.40
CA ILE A 102 -6.20 1.09 -3.49
C ILE A 102 -6.70 2.25 -2.64
N ASP A 103 -7.30 3.26 -3.28
CA ASP A 103 -7.92 4.40 -2.59
C ASP A 103 -9.42 4.45 -2.85
N LEU A 104 -10.18 4.79 -1.80
CA LEU A 104 -11.57 5.20 -1.89
C LEU A 104 -11.68 6.66 -1.51
N HIS A 105 -12.26 7.49 -2.38
CA HIS A 105 -12.43 8.91 -2.07
C HIS A 105 -13.81 9.43 -2.49
N PHE A 106 -14.41 10.24 -1.63
CA PHE A 106 -15.58 11.04 -1.98
C PHE A 106 -15.14 12.40 -2.49
N SER A 107 -15.68 12.82 -3.63
CA SER A 107 -15.58 14.20 -4.07
C SER A 107 -16.35 15.12 -3.12
N ARG A 108 -15.87 16.36 -2.99
CA ARG A 108 -16.48 17.37 -2.10
C ARG A 108 -17.95 17.60 -2.46
N GLU A 109 -18.69 18.17 -1.51
CA GLU A 109 -20.05 18.69 -1.73
C GLU A 109 -21.06 17.63 -2.24
N GLY A 110 -20.91 16.39 -1.77
CA GLY A 110 -21.80 15.29 -2.17
C GLY A 110 -21.52 14.74 -3.56
N GLY A 111 -20.33 15.03 -4.11
CA GLY A 111 -19.89 14.49 -5.38
C GLY A 111 -19.70 12.97 -5.40
N PRO A 112 -19.20 12.43 -6.53
CA PRO A 112 -19.07 10.98 -6.73
C PRO A 112 -18.11 10.30 -5.74
N LEU A 113 -18.32 9.00 -5.56
CA LEU A 113 -17.39 8.08 -4.91
C LEU A 113 -16.48 7.49 -5.97
N TRP A 114 -15.18 7.54 -5.74
CA TRP A 114 -14.16 7.03 -6.65
C TRP A 114 -13.39 5.89 -5.99
N LEU A 115 -13.14 4.84 -6.78
CA LEU A 115 -12.15 3.82 -6.51
C LEU A 115 -10.94 4.09 -7.42
N ARG A 116 -9.77 4.30 -6.82
CA ARG A 116 -8.50 4.40 -7.55
C ARG A 116 -7.72 3.11 -7.35
N LEU A 117 -7.24 2.54 -8.46
CA LEU A 117 -6.38 1.36 -8.51
C LEU A 117 -5.09 1.73 -9.22
N THR A 118 -3.98 1.79 -8.49
CA THR A 118 -2.65 2.15 -9.00
C THR A 118 -1.58 1.22 -8.44
N GLY A 119 -0.32 1.45 -8.79
CA GLY A 119 0.80 0.77 -8.15
C GLY A 119 2.11 1.02 -8.87
N ARG A 120 3.10 0.17 -8.58
CA ARG A 120 4.42 0.21 -9.20
C ARG A 120 4.35 -0.01 -10.73
N PRO A 121 5.42 0.30 -11.49
CA PRO A 121 5.45 0.11 -12.95
C PRO A 121 5.00 -1.31 -13.37
N GLY A 122 4.08 -1.39 -14.33
CA GLY A 122 3.44 -2.64 -14.77
C GLY A 122 2.03 -2.86 -14.20
N THR A 123 1.62 -2.14 -13.15
CA THR A 123 0.28 -2.29 -12.56
C THR A 123 -0.83 -1.92 -13.54
N LYS A 124 -0.68 -0.82 -14.28
CA LYS A 124 -1.71 -0.38 -15.23
C LYS A 124 -1.96 -1.41 -16.32
N GLU A 125 -0.88 -1.94 -16.89
CA GLU A 125 -0.91 -2.98 -17.92
C GLU A 125 -1.58 -4.25 -17.39
N PHE A 126 -1.20 -4.67 -16.19
CA PHE A 126 -1.83 -5.81 -15.52
C PHE A 126 -3.34 -5.62 -15.34
N ILE A 127 -3.79 -4.48 -14.79
CA ILE A 127 -5.23 -4.21 -14.59
C ILE A 127 -5.99 -4.29 -15.93
N LYS A 128 -5.39 -3.74 -17.00
CA LYS A 128 -6.00 -3.74 -18.32
C LYS A 128 -6.19 -5.14 -18.91
N GLU A 129 -5.22 -6.02 -18.68
CA GLU A 129 -5.22 -7.38 -19.21
C GLU A 129 -6.05 -8.34 -18.37
N ASP A 130 -5.93 -8.28 -17.03
CA ASP A 130 -6.55 -9.23 -16.10
C ASP A 130 -7.97 -8.84 -15.69
N ALA A 131 -8.27 -7.53 -15.64
CA ALA A 131 -9.58 -7.01 -15.26
C ALA A 131 -10.20 -6.09 -16.34
N PRO A 132 -10.34 -6.54 -17.61
CA PRO A 132 -10.79 -5.69 -18.71
C PRO A 132 -12.17 -5.06 -18.47
N ALA A 133 -13.07 -5.73 -17.75
CA ALA A 133 -14.40 -5.22 -17.42
C ALA A 133 -14.39 -4.00 -16.49
N LEU A 134 -13.33 -3.83 -15.68
CA LEU A 134 -13.17 -2.64 -14.84
C LEU A 134 -12.78 -1.42 -15.70
N VAL A 135 -11.96 -1.64 -16.73
CA VAL A 135 -11.31 -0.55 -17.47
C VAL A 135 -11.94 -0.20 -18.81
N GLN A 136 -12.87 -1.00 -19.32
CA GLN A 136 -13.71 -0.71 -20.49
C GLN A 136 -14.98 0.05 -20.09
#